data_AF-A0A2D6UUX0-F1
#
_entry.id   AF-A0A2D6UUX0-F1
#
_cell.length_a   1.000
_cell.length_b   1.000
_cell.length_c   1.000
_cell.angle_alpha   90.00
_cell.angle_beta   90.00
_cell.angle_gamma   90.00
#
_symmetry.space_group_name_H-M   'P 1'
#
loop_
_entity.id
_entity.type
_entity.pdbx_description
1 polymer ?
#
loop_
_entity_poly.entity_id
_entity_poly.type
_entity_poly.pdbx_seq_one_letter_code
_entity_poly.pdbx_strand_id
1 'polypeptide(L)'
;RAALEALAQTREATASRRAALGKQEEKLRGAEAAHTAQLAQLKALERELARKPDLEQQLAELQTGEQAARAEQEAAQAALAKLEFDPQAHANARQQREAVAAALSEAKLALERHRGELKAHAGKLEAKQAELERVERAQAQIGDAEAELERFGLLEQLLKGFRSHITSRIAPTLAAHTSRRLAQLTDGRYTQVEIDGSDYSLKVFDGVEAHSLDRFSGGEADAFSLALRLSISQLLSERAGTEMGLVVLDEVLGSQDELRQRRVLEGLERMARSVGQVILVTHIESVKDHLPHVWELVLDEERGTVLREL
;
A
#
# COMPACT_ATOMS: atom_id res chain seq x y z
N ARG A 1 -38.10 -34.40 -168.18
CA ARG A 1 -38.55 -35.05 -166.92
C ARG A 1 -37.38 -35.49 -166.04
N ALA A 2 -36.27 -35.98 -166.62
CA ALA A 2 -35.02 -36.35 -165.94
C ALA A 2 -34.37 -35.25 -165.04
N ALA A 3 -34.65 -33.96 -165.25
CA ALA A 3 -34.08 -32.88 -164.44
C ALA A 3 -34.74 -32.72 -163.05
N LEU A 4 -35.98 -33.19 -162.86
CA LEU A 4 -36.70 -33.09 -161.58
C LEU A 4 -36.29 -34.20 -160.58
N GLU A 5 -35.91 -35.38 -161.07
CA GLU A 5 -35.41 -36.48 -160.21
C GLU A 5 -33.99 -36.23 -159.68
N ALA A 6 -33.11 -35.59 -160.46
CA ALA A 6 -31.75 -35.26 -160.02
C ALA A 6 -31.71 -34.20 -158.90
N LEU A 7 -32.67 -33.27 -158.89
CA LEU A 7 -32.80 -32.23 -157.87
C LEU A 7 -33.40 -32.77 -156.55
N ALA A 8 -34.24 -33.80 -156.63
CA ALA A 8 -34.73 -34.53 -155.46
C ALA A 8 -33.60 -35.34 -154.80
N GLN A 9 -32.79 -36.05 -155.59
CA GLN A 9 -31.66 -36.85 -155.08
C GLN A 9 -30.55 -35.99 -154.44
N THR A 10 -30.28 -34.78 -154.95
CA THR A 10 -29.28 -33.87 -154.36
C THR A 10 -29.77 -33.20 -153.07
N ARG A 11 -31.07 -32.91 -152.95
CA ARG A 11 -31.66 -32.35 -151.73
C ARG A 11 -31.72 -33.38 -150.59
N GLU A 12 -31.96 -34.65 -150.93
CA GLU A 12 -31.95 -35.76 -149.97
C GLU A 12 -30.52 -36.10 -149.50
N ALA A 13 -29.52 -36.05 -150.39
CA ALA A 13 -28.12 -36.24 -150.04
C ALA A 13 -27.56 -35.11 -149.14
N THR A 14 -27.95 -33.85 -149.37
CA THR A 14 -27.52 -32.71 -148.53
C THR A 14 -28.24 -32.69 -147.18
N ALA A 15 -29.52 -33.07 -147.11
CA ALA A 15 -30.23 -33.27 -145.84
C ALA A 15 -29.60 -34.40 -145.00
N SER A 16 -29.24 -35.52 -145.63
CA SER A 16 -28.54 -36.65 -144.99
C SER A 16 -27.16 -36.23 -144.45
N ARG A 17 -26.38 -35.47 -145.22
CA ARG A 17 -25.04 -35.02 -144.80
C ARG A 17 -25.08 -33.98 -143.67
N ARG A 18 -26.07 -33.10 -143.64
CA ARG A 18 -26.29 -32.13 -142.55
C ARG A 18 -26.79 -32.81 -141.26
N ALA A 19 -27.64 -33.85 -141.39
CA ALA A 19 -28.06 -34.68 -140.26
C ALA A 19 -26.91 -35.53 -139.71
N ALA A 20 -26.00 -36.01 -140.56
CA ALA A 20 -24.80 -36.75 -140.14
C ALA A 20 -23.82 -35.86 -139.38
N LEU A 21 -23.56 -34.63 -139.86
CA LEU A 21 -22.70 -33.65 -139.17
C LEU A 21 -23.30 -33.19 -137.84
N GLY A 22 -24.61 -32.94 -137.76
CA GLY A 22 -25.29 -32.62 -136.49
C GLY A 22 -25.20 -33.76 -135.46
N LYS A 23 -25.35 -35.02 -135.90
CA LYS A 23 -25.14 -36.20 -135.04
C LYS A 23 -23.68 -36.36 -134.59
N GLN A 24 -22.71 -35.87 -135.37
CA GLN A 24 -21.30 -35.92 -135.01
C GLN A 24 -20.92 -34.84 -133.99
N GLU A 25 -21.46 -33.62 -134.12
CA GLU A 25 -21.29 -32.55 -133.12
C GLU A 25 -21.97 -32.86 -131.78
N GLU A 26 -23.17 -33.45 -131.78
CA GLU A 26 -23.83 -33.89 -130.55
C GLU A 26 -23.05 -35.00 -129.83
N LYS A 27 -22.47 -35.95 -130.59
CA LYS A 27 -21.60 -36.99 -130.02
C LYS A 27 -20.32 -36.42 -129.41
N LEU A 28 -19.71 -35.41 -130.06
CA LEU A 28 -18.51 -34.77 -129.55
C LEU A 28 -18.79 -33.93 -128.28
N ARG A 29 -19.88 -33.16 -128.25
CA ARG A 29 -20.31 -32.44 -127.03
C ARG A 29 -20.66 -33.40 -125.89
N GLY A 30 -21.29 -34.54 -126.19
CA GLY A 30 -21.56 -35.59 -125.20
C GLY A 30 -20.28 -36.21 -124.64
N ALA A 31 -19.26 -36.43 -125.48
CA ALA A 31 -17.96 -36.95 -125.06
C ALA A 31 -17.16 -35.93 -124.22
N GLU A 32 -17.19 -34.64 -124.58
CA GLU A 32 -16.54 -33.57 -123.80
C GLU A 32 -17.21 -33.37 -122.43
N ALA A 33 -18.54 -33.42 -122.37
CA ALA A 33 -19.29 -33.38 -121.10
C ALA A 33 -18.99 -34.60 -120.20
N ALA A 34 -18.88 -35.79 -120.78
CA ALA A 34 -18.50 -37.00 -120.04
C ALA A 34 -17.05 -36.95 -119.52
N HIS A 35 -16.12 -36.44 -120.34
CA HIS A 35 -14.71 -36.31 -119.96
C HIS A 35 -14.49 -35.25 -118.88
N THR A 36 -15.22 -34.13 -118.94
CA THR A 36 -15.18 -33.11 -117.88
C THR A 36 -15.80 -33.60 -116.57
N ALA A 37 -16.88 -34.40 -116.63
CA ALA A 37 -17.45 -35.05 -115.45
C ALA A 37 -16.51 -36.09 -114.83
N GLN A 38 -15.82 -36.90 -115.64
CA GLN A 38 -14.82 -37.86 -115.16
C GLN A 38 -13.60 -37.18 -114.53
N LEU A 39 -13.12 -36.07 -115.11
CA LEU A 39 -12.04 -35.27 -114.54
C LEU A 39 -12.42 -34.63 -113.20
N ALA A 40 -13.68 -34.21 -113.04
CA ALA A 40 -14.19 -33.70 -111.77
C ALA A 40 -14.26 -34.80 -110.69
N GLN A 41 -14.69 -36.01 -111.06
CA GLN A 41 -14.69 -37.16 -110.15
C GLN A 41 -13.28 -37.61 -109.74
N LEU A 42 -12.33 -37.63 -110.68
CA LEU A 42 -10.93 -37.96 -110.39
C LEU A 42 -10.30 -36.94 -109.44
N LYS A 43 -10.52 -35.64 -109.65
CA LYS A 43 -10.05 -34.59 -108.74
C LYS A 43 -10.70 -34.65 -107.35
N ALA A 44 -11.95 -35.11 -107.27
CA ALA A 44 -12.61 -35.35 -105.98
C ALA A 44 -12.00 -36.55 -105.24
N LEU A 45 -11.74 -37.66 -105.95
CA LEU A 45 -11.06 -38.83 -105.38
C LEU A 45 -9.62 -38.51 -104.96
N GLU A 46 -8.87 -37.73 -105.73
CA GLU A 46 -7.52 -37.29 -105.36
C GLU A 46 -7.52 -36.47 -104.06
N ARG A 47 -8.53 -35.62 -103.84
CA ARG A 47 -8.69 -34.87 -102.58
C ARG A 47 -9.03 -35.77 -101.39
N GLU A 48 -9.80 -36.83 -101.59
CA GLU A 48 -10.08 -37.80 -100.52
C GLU A 48 -8.89 -38.71 -100.23
N LEU A 49 -8.16 -39.15 -101.26
CA LEU A 49 -6.91 -39.90 -101.12
C LEU A 49 -5.81 -39.10 -100.42
N ALA A 50 -5.75 -37.78 -100.67
CA ALA A 50 -4.82 -36.89 -99.97
C ALA A 50 -5.11 -36.77 -98.45
N ARG A 51 -6.34 -37.06 -98.00
CA ARG A 51 -6.74 -37.04 -96.58
C ARG A 51 -6.53 -38.39 -95.86
N LYS A 52 -6.30 -39.47 -96.61
CA LYS A 52 -6.09 -40.81 -96.05
C LYS A 52 -4.90 -40.90 -95.07
N PRO A 53 -3.69 -40.39 -95.37
CA PRO A 53 -2.57 -40.48 -94.44
C PRO A 53 -2.78 -39.69 -93.15
N ASP A 54 -3.48 -38.55 -93.21
CA ASP A 54 -3.81 -37.73 -92.02
C ASP A 54 -4.82 -38.46 -91.11
N LEU A 55 -5.82 -39.14 -91.70
CA LEU A 55 -6.77 -39.97 -90.95
C LEU A 55 -6.11 -41.24 -90.37
N GLU A 56 -5.18 -41.87 -91.09
CA GLU A 56 -4.41 -43.01 -90.59
C GLU A 56 -3.49 -42.60 -89.43
N GLN A 57 -2.89 -41.41 -89.50
CA GLN A 57 -2.11 -40.85 -88.40
C GLN A 57 -2.99 -40.53 -87.18
N GLN A 58 -4.14 -39.88 -87.37
CA GLN A 58 -5.08 -39.60 -86.28
C GLN A 58 -5.61 -40.89 -85.62
N LEU A 59 -5.89 -41.93 -86.42
CA LEU A 59 -6.32 -43.22 -85.89
C LEU A 59 -5.21 -43.87 -85.06
N ALA A 60 -3.95 -43.83 -85.53
CA ALA A 60 -2.81 -44.38 -84.80
C ALA A 60 -2.55 -43.61 -83.49
N GLU A 61 -2.65 -42.28 -83.50
CA GLU A 61 -2.53 -41.44 -82.31
C GLU A 61 -3.64 -41.74 -81.29
N LEU A 62 -4.90 -41.87 -81.74
CA LEU A 62 -6.02 -42.23 -80.90
C LEU A 62 -5.91 -43.65 -80.33
N GLN A 63 -5.46 -44.61 -81.13
CA GLN A 63 -5.21 -45.99 -80.66
C GLN A 63 -4.09 -46.05 -79.63
N THR A 64 -3.03 -45.27 -79.83
CA THR A 64 -1.92 -45.17 -78.87
C THR A 64 -2.39 -44.52 -77.57
N GLY A 65 -3.20 -43.46 -77.66
CA GLY A 65 -3.81 -42.80 -76.50
C GLY A 65 -4.77 -43.70 -75.73
N GLU A 66 -5.59 -44.49 -76.43
CA GLU A 66 -6.50 -45.46 -75.81
C GLU A 66 -5.72 -46.56 -75.08
N GLN A 67 -4.66 -47.10 -75.68
CA GLN A 67 -3.80 -48.09 -75.05
C GLN A 67 -3.10 -47.55 -73.79
N ALA A 68 -2.58 -46.32 -73.85
CA ALA A 68 -1.98 -45.66 -72.70
C ALA A 68 -2.97 -45.45 -71.55
N ALA A 69 -4.18 -44.95 -71.85
CA ALA A 69 -5.22 -44.75 -70.85
C ALA A 69 -5.70 -46.06 -70.22
N ARG A 70 -5.80 -47.14 -70.99
CA ARG A 70 -6.12 -48.48 -70.46
C ARG A 70 -5.02 -49.01 -69.55
N ALA A 71 -3.76 -48.85 -69.94
CA ALA A 71 -2.62 -49.26 -69.10
C ALA A 71 -2.57 -48.45 -67.79
N GLU A 72 -2.83 -47.14 -67.83
CA GLU A 72 -2.93 -46.30 -66.62
C GLU A 72 -4.11 -46.73 -65.74
N GLN A 73 -5.27 -47.05 -66.33
CA GLN A 73 -6.42 -47.55 -65.60
C GLN A 73 -6.12 -48.89 -64.92
N GLU A 74 -5.51 -49.85 -65.62
CA GLU A 74 -5.13 -51.14 -65.05
C GLU A 74 -4.06 -50.98 -63.96
N ALA A 75 -3.07 -50.11 -64.17
CA ALA A 75 -2.07 -49.80 -63.16
C ALA A 75 -2.69 -49.15 -61.91
N ALA A 76 -3.64 -48.23 -62.09
CA ALA A 76 -4.36 -47.59 -61.00
C ALA A 76 -5.27 -48.58 -60.25
N GLN A 77 -5.95 -49.48 -60.95
CA GLN A 77 -6.76 -50.54 -60.34
C GLN A 77 -5.90 -51.55 -59.58
N ALA A 78 -4.75 -51.94 -60.13
CA ALA A 78 -3.79 -52.81 -59.45
C ALA A 78 -3.16 -52.13 -58.21
N ALA A 79 -2.89 -50.82 -58.28
CA ALA A 79 -2.43 -50.05 -57.14
C ALA A 79 -3.50 -49.95 -56.04
N LEU A 80 -4.77 -49.74 -56.41
CA LEU A 80 -5.90 -49.76 -55.48
C LEU A 80 -6.14 -51.14 -54.86
N ALA A 81 -5.99 -52.21 -55.63
CA ALA A 81 -6.12 -53.58 -55.12
C ALA A 81 -4.97 -53.98 -54.16
N LYS A 82 -3.77 -53.40 -54.33
CA LYS A 82 -2.64 -53.58 -53.40
C LYS A 82 -2.80 -52.79 -52.10
N LEU A 83 -3.57 -51.71 -52.11
CA LEU A 83 -3.97 -51.00 -50.90
C LEU A 83 -5.06 -51.84 -50.24
N GLU A 84 -4.69 -52.67 -49.26
CA GLU A 84 -5.62 -53.40 -48.37
C GLU A 84 -6.37 -52.42 -47.44
N PHE A 85 -7.10 -51.48 -48.02
CA PHE A 85 -7.90 -50.50 -47.30
C PHE A 85 -9.13 -51.21 -46.72
N ASP A 86 -9.05 -51.57 -45.44
CA ASP A 86 -10.19 -52.01 -44.64
C ASP A 86 -10.93 -50.78 -44.07
N PRO A 87 -12.12 -50.44 -44.61
CA PRO A 87 -12.88 -49.28 -44.16
C PRO A 87 -13.31 -49.39 -42.71
N GLN A 88 -13.54 -50.61 -42.21
CA GLN A 88 -13.99 -50.87 -40.83
C GLN A 88 -12.82 -50.67 -39.85
N ALA A 89 -11.65 -51.22 -40.16
CA ALA A 89 -10.44 -51.03 -39.35
C ALA A 89 -10.02 -49.55 -39.29
N HIS A 90 -10.10 -48.83 -40.42
CA HIS A 90 -9.83 -47.39 -40.47
C HIS A 90 -10.85 -46.58 -39.66
N ALA A 91 -12.15 -46.90 -39.75
CA ALA A 91 -13.19 -46.26 -38.95
C ALA A 91 -12.99 -46.49 -37.44
N ASN A 92 -12.67 -47.72 -37.02
CA ASN A 92 -12.39 -48.06 -35.63
C ASN A 92 -11.14 -47.33 -35.11
N ALA A 93 -10.05 -47.33 -35.88
CA ALA A 93 -8.82 -46.61 -35.52
C ALA A 93 -9.05 -45.10 -35.43
N ARG A 94 -9.87 -44.54 -36.32
CA ARG A 94 -10.27 -43.13 -36.25
C ARG A 94 -11.08 -42.82 -35.00
N GLN A 95 -12.08 -43.65 -34.67
CA GLN A 95 -12.90 -43.48 -33.47
C GLN A 95 -12.06 -43.61 -32.19
N GLN A 96 -11.14 -44.58 -32.14
CA GLN A 96 -10.19 -44.71 -31.03
C GLN A 96 -9.29 -43.48 -30.90
N ARG A 97 -8.76 -42.96 -32.03
CA ARG A 97 -7.94 -41.73 -32.03
C ARG A 97 -8.74 -40.54 -31.52
N GLU A 98 -9.98 -40.38 -31.95
CA GLU A 98 -10.87 -39.30 -31.50
C GLU A 98 -11.17 -39.41 -30.00
N ALA A 99 -11.46 -40.63 -29.50
CA ALA A 99 -11.68 -40.88 -28.07
C ALA A 99 -10.43 -40.59 -27.22
N VAL A 100 -9.24 -41.05 -27.66
CA VAL A 100 -7.97 -40.78 -26.99
C VAL A 100 -7.62 -39.29 -27.04
N ALA A 101 -7.88 -38.61 -28.15
CA ALA A 101 -7.67 -37.17 -28.28
C ALA A 101 -8.59 -36.38 -27.32
N ALA A 102 -9.86 -36.78 -27.19
CA ALA A 102 -10.80 -36.19 -26.23
C ALA A 102 -10.32 -36.40 -24.79
N ALA A 103 -9.97 -37.63 -24.40
CA ALA A 103 -9.47 -37.94 -23.07
C ALA A 103 -8.16 -37.19 -22.74
N LEU A 104 -7.26 -37.06 -23.72
CA LEU A 104 -6.02 -36.27 -23.57
C LEU A 104 -6.34 -34.78 -23.36
N SER A 105 -7.32 -34.24 -24.09
CA SER A 105 -7.75 -32.85 -23.92
C SER A 105 -8.34 -32.60 -22.53
N GLU A 106 -9.20 -33.50 -22.04
CA GLU A 106 -9.75 -33.42 -20.68
C GLU A 106 -8.67 -33.53 -19.62
N ALA A 107 -7.75 -34.48 -19.75
CA ALA A 107 -6.63 -34.65 -18.81
C ALA A 107 -5.73 -33.41 -18.77
N LYS A 108 -5.45 -32.78 -19.92
CA LYS A 108 -4.69 -31.52 -19.98
C LYS A 108 -5.42 -30.39 -19.28
N LEU A 109 -6.73 -30.26 -19.48
CA LEU A 109 -7.54 -29.21 -18.84
C LEU A 109 -7.61 -29.41 -17.31
N ALA A 110 -7.75 -30.65 -16.85
CA ALA A 110 -7.71 -30.99 -15.43
C ALA A 110 -6.33 -30.69 -14.81
N LEU A 111 -5.24 -31.00 -15.52
CA LEU A 111 -3.88 -30.69 -15.07
C LEU A 111 -3.66 -29.19 -14.91
N GLU A 112 -4.09 -28.38 -15.88
CA GLU A 112 -3.98 -26.92 -15.79
C GLU A 112 -4.83 -26.35 -14.65
N ARG A 113 -6.03 -26.90 -14.42
CA ARG A 113 -6.85 -26.53 -13.26
C ARG A 113 -6.13 -26.81 -11.94
N HIS A 114 -5.61 -28.03 -11.76
CA HIS A 114 -4.89 -28.40 -10.54
C HIS A 114 -3.58 -27.62 -10.35
N ARG A 115 -2.87 -27.27 -11.44
CA ARG A 115 -1.73 -26.34 -11.37
C ARG A 115 -2.14 -24.96 -10.89
N GLY A 116 -3.26 -24.44 -11.38
CA GLY A 116 -3.84 -23.18 -10.91
C GLY A 116 -4.21 -23.21 -9.43
N GLU A 117 -4.88 -24.27 -8.98
CA GLU A 117 -5.24 -24.49 -7.58
C GLU A 117 -3.99 -24.56 -6.69
N LEU A 118 -2.99 -25.34 -7.08
CA LEU A 118 -1.74 -25.49 -6.32
C LEU A 118 -1.00 -24.15 -6.18
N LYS A 119 -0.92 -23.36 -7.26
CA LYS A 119 -0.34 -22.02 -7.22
C LYS A 119 -1.13 -21.08 -6.29
N ALA A 120 -2.46 -21.12 -6.33
CA ALA A 120 -3.31 -20.32 -5.44
C ALA A 120 -3.14 -20.73 -3.97
N HIS A 121 -3.05 -22.03 -3.68
CA HIS A 121 -2.81 -22.54 -2.33
C HIS A 121 -1.42 -22.19 -1.81
N ALA A 122 -0.38 -22.27 -2.66
CA ALA A 122 0.97 -21.83 -2.31
C ALA A 122 0.99 -20.35 -1.92
N GLY A 123 0.37 -19.48 -2.72
CA GLY A 123 0.27 -18.04 -2.38
C GLY A 123 -0.51 -17.77 -1.09
N LYS A 124 -1.57 -18.54 -0.81
CA LYS A 124 -2.30 -18.44 0.47
C LYS A 124 -1.45 -18.90 1.66
N LEU A 125 -0.65 -19.94 1.49
CA LEU A 125 0.24 -20.45 2.53
C LEU A 125 1.33 -19.43 2.88
N GLU A 126 1.96 -18.85 1.86
CA GLU A 126 2.98 -17.80 2.01
C GLU A 126 2.41 -16.57 2.74
N ALA A 127 1.21 -16.11 2.32
CA ALA A 127 0.53 -15.02 3.00
C ALA A 127 0.21 -15.32 4.47
N LYS A 128 -0.20 -16.56 4.78
CA LYS A 128 -0.49 -16.99 6.16
C LYS A 128 0.78 -17.15 7.01
N GLN A 129 1.89 -17.56 6.41
CA GLN A 129 3.19 -17.60 7.10
C GLN A 129 3.66 -16.19 7.46
N ALA A 130 3.58 -15.24 6.53
CA ALA A 130 3.92 -13.84 6.80
C ALA A 130 3.02 -13.21 7.88
N GLU A 131 1.73 -13.57 7.89
CA GLU A 131 0.79 -13.15 8.95
C GLU A 131 1.18 -13.74 10.31
N LEU A 132 1.54 -15.03 10.37
CA LEU A 132 1.97 -15.70 11.60
C LEU A 132 3.24 -15.03 12.17
N GLU A 133 4.26 -14.80 11.35
CA GLU A 133 5.50 -14.12 11.77
C GLU A 133 5.24 -12.70 12.29
N ARG A 134 4.23 -12.00 11.74
CA ARG A 134 3.83 -10.68 12.23
C ARG A 134 3.15 -10.78 13.59
N VAL A 135 2.29 -11.77 13.80
CA VAL A 135 1.62 -12.01 15.07
C VAL A 135 2.61 -12.40 16.16
N GLU A 136 3.56 -13.30 15.86
CA GLU A 136 4.61 -13.71 16.81
C GLU A 136 5.48 -12.52 17.24
N ARG A 137 5.88 -11.65 16.30
CA ARG A 137 6.60 -10.41 16.62
C ARG A 137 5.79 -9.47 17.50
N ALA A 138 4.50 -9.30 17.20
CA ALA A 138 3.62 -8.47 18.01
C ALA A 138 3.44 -9.03 19.43
N GLN A 139 3.32 -10.36 19.58
CA GLN A 139 3.24 -11.02 20.89
C GLN A 139 4.52 -10.83 21.71
N ALA A 140 5.69 -10.94 21.08
CA ALA A 140 6.96 -10.67 21.76
C ALA A 140 7.03 -9.21 22.26
N GLN A 141 6.65 -8.25 21.41
CA GLN A 141 6.61 -6.82 21.78
C GLN A 141 5.62 -6.54 22.92
N ILE A 142 4.46 -7.21 22.92
CA ILE A 142 3.49 -7.10 24.02
C ILE A 142 4.10 -7.63 25.31
N GLY A 143 4.73 -8.81 25.28
CA GLY A 143 5.39 -9.39 26.46
C GLY A 143 6.49 -8.48 27.03
N ASP A 144 7.30 -7.86 26.17
CA ASP A 144 8.33 -6.90 26.60
C ASP A 144 7.71 -5.66 27.26
N ALA A 145 6.63 -5.13 26.68
CA ALA A 145 5.92 -3.96 27.20
C ALA A 145 5.19 -4.27 28.53
N GLU A 146 4.60 -5.46 28.67
CA GLU A 146 3.98 -5.91 29.92
C GLU A 146 5.02 -6.03 31.05
N ALA A 147 6.18 -6.61 30.75
CA ALA A 147 7.27 -6.68 31.71
C ALA A 147 7.80 -5.28 32.11
N GLU A 148 7.80 -4.33 31.18
CA GLU A 148 8.17 -2.94 31.46
C GLU A 148 7.11 -2.24 32.34
N LEU A 149 5.83 -2.46 32.05
CA LEU A 149 4.73 -1.92 32.84
C LEU A 149 4.76 -2.46 34.28
N GLU A 150 5.06 -3.74 34.47
CA GLU A 150 5.23 -4.33 35.81
C GLU A 150 6.37 -3.66 36.58
N ARG A 151 7.51 -3.43 35.93
CA ARG A 151 8.65 -2.70 36.54
C ARG A 151 8.25 -1.27 36.93
N PHE A 152 7.53 -0.56 36.07
CA PHE A 152 7.06 0.79 36.39
C PHE A 152 6.04 0.79 37.54
N GLY A 153 5.14 -0.19 37.59
CA GLY A 153 4.19 -0.35 38.69
C GLY A 153 4.91 -0.56 40.03
N LEU A 154 5.92 -1.42 40.06
CA LEU A 154 6.75 -1.62 41.25
C LEU A 154 7.50 -0.34 41.64
N LEU A 155 8.10 0.36 40.67
CA LEU A 155 8.80 1.62 40.93
C LEU A 155 7.86 2.67 41.53
N GLU A 156 6.64 2.80 41.00
CA GLU A 156 5.65 3.74 41.53
C GLU A 156 5.29 3.41 42.99
N GLN A 157 5.08 2.12 43.30
CA GLN A 157 4.82 1.68 44.67
C GLN A 157 6.00 1.98 45.60
N LEU A 158 7.23 1.71 45.15
CA LEU A 158 8.44 2.01 45.92
C LEU A 158 8.62 3.51 46.16
N LEU A 159 8.38 4.36 45.15
CA LEU A 159 8.46 5.81 45.29
C LEU A 159 7.38 6.37 46.22
N LYS A 160 6.15 5.86 46.16
CA LYS A 160 5.08 6.21 47.10
C LYS A 160 5.45 5.80 48.53
N GLY A 161 5.97 4.58 48.71
CA GLY A 161 6.44 4.08 49.99
C GLY A 161 7.61 4.90 50.54
N PHE A 162 8.58 5.23 49.70
CA PHE A 162 9.72 6.09 50.06
C PHE A 162 9.26 7.47 50.49
N ARG A 163 8.36 8.11 49.73
CA ARG A 163 7.78 9.41 50.09
C ARG A 163 7.10 9.34 51.46
N SER A 164 6.23 8.36 51.69
CA SER A 164 5.55 8.17 52.98
C SER A 164 6.54 7.92 54.13
N HIS A 165 7.60 7.14 53.88
CA HIS A 165 8.66 6.90 54.86
C HIS A 165 9.42 8.18 55.22
N ILE A 166 9.79 8.99 54.24
CA ILE A 166 10.49 10.27 54.48
C ILE A 166 9.58 11.23 55.23
N THR A 167 8.33 11.38 54.80
CA THR A 167 7.41 12.32 55.43
C THR A 167 7.07 11.91 56.87
N SER A 168 6.87 10.62 57.16
CA SER A 168 6.60 10.16 58.54
C SER A 168 7.74 10.43 59.52
N ARG A 169 8.98 10.60 59.02
CA ARG A 169 10.14 11.01 59.83
C ARG A 169 10.28 12.51 59.97
N ILE A 170 10.01 13.27 58.91
CA ILE A 170 10.23 14.73 58.89
C ILE A 170 9.07 15.47 59.57
N ALA A 171 7.81 15.10 59.29
CA ALA A 171 6.64 15.85 59.74
C ALA A 171 6.56 16.02 61.26
N PRO A 172 6.78 14.99 62.12
CA PRO A 172 6.74 15.17 63.57
C PRO A 172 7.81 16.13 64.09
N THR A 173 9.02 16.02 63.54
CA THR A 173 10.14 16.90 63.91
C THR A 173 9.82 18.34 63.50
N LEU A 174 9.40 18.54 62.24
CA LEU A 174 9.05 19.85 61.73
C LEU A 174 7.88 20.48 62.50
N ALA A 175 6.85 19.70 62.86
CA ALA A 175 5.73 20.14 63.68
C ALA A 175 6.19 20.60 65.07
N ALA A 176 7.11 19.87 65.71
CA ALA A 176 7.66 20.25 67.01
C ALA A 176 8.48 21.55 66.95
N HIS A 177 9.37 21.70 65.95
CA HIS A 177 10.11 22.95 65.75
C HIS A 177 9.17 24.13 65.46
N THR A 178 8.16 23.91 64.61
CA THR A 178 7.19 24.93 64.22
C THR A 178 6.33 25.36 65.40
N SER A 179 5.83 24.41 66.19
CA SER A 179 5.08 24.65 67.43
C SER A 179 5.87 25.54 68.41
N ARG A 180 7.16 25.22 68.62
CA ARG A 180 8.04 26.00 69.49
C ARG A 180 8.28 27.42 68.98
N ARG A 181 8.57 27.59 67.69
CA ARG A 181 8.76 28.93 67.10
C ARG A 181 7.47 29.74 67.11
N LEU A 182 6.36 29.08 66.87
CA LEU A 182 5.06 29.73 66.85
C LEU A 182 4.68 30.26 68.24
N ALA A 183 4.93 29.46 69.29
CA ALA A 183 4.75 29.91 70.66
C ALA A 183 5.62 31.14 70.98
N GLN A 184 6.86 31.19 70.47
CA GLN A 184 7.76 32.33 70.66
C GLN A 184 7.32 33.59 69.92
N LEU A 185 6.80 33.45 68.69
CA LEU A 185 6.35 34.58 67.86
C LEU A 185 4.99 35.14 68.28
N THR A 186 4.13 34.30 68.87
CA THR A 186 2.75 34.65 69.21
C THR A 186 2.51 34.84 70.70
N ASP A 187 3.60 34.93 71.48
CA ASP A 187 3.58 35.09 72.94
C ASP A 187 2.71 34.01 73.63
N GLY A 188 2.88 32.76 73.19
CA GLY A 188 2.20 31.60 73.74
C GLY A 188 0.73 31.45 73.34
N ARG A 189 0.17 32.30 72.46
CA ARG A 189 -1.22 32.14 72.00
C ARG A 189 -1.44 30.84 71.22
N TYR A 190 -0.50 30.49 70.35
CA TYR A 190 -0.53 29.26 69.56
C TYR A 190 0.69 28.42 69.88
N THR A 191 0.48 27.24 70.44
CA THR A 191 1.55 26.41 71.01
C THR A 191 1.70 25.05 70.34
N GLN A 192 0.73 24.66 69.52
CA GLN A 192 0.72 23.34 68.89
C GLN A 192 0.30 23.44 67.42
N VAL A 193 1.05 22.71 66.62
CA VAL A 193 0.89 22.61 65.18
C VAL A 193 0.93 21.13 64.81
N GLU A 194 0.03 20.74 63.93
CA GLU A 194 0.02 19.43 63.29
C GLU A 194 0.41 19.58 61.82
N ILE A 195 1.27 18.66 61.35
CA ILE A 195 1.64 18.54 59.95
C ILE A 195 1.27 17.15 59.50
N ASP A 196 0.41 17.06 58.50
CA ASP A 196 0.00 15.77 57.95
C ASP A 196 1.17 15.08 57.24
N GLY A 197 1.39 13.82 57.58
CA GLY A 197 2.48 13.00 57.08
C GLY A 197 2.34 12.54 55.61
N SER A 198 1.23 12.87 54.95
CA SER A 198 0.91 12.43 53.58
C SER A 198 0.96 13.58 52.58
N ASP A 199 0.50 14.77 52.95
CA ASP A 199 0.37 15.94 52.07
C ASP A 199 1.02 17.23 52.61
N TYR A 200 1.66 17.17 53.80
CA TYR A 200 2.24 18.33 54.48
C TYR A 200 1.23 19.44 54.83
N SER A 201 -0.07 19.14 54.86
CA SER A 201 -1.07 20.11 55.30
C SER A 201 -0.82 20.52 56.75
N LEU A 202 -0.85 21.83 57.00
CA LEU A 202 -0.59 22.44 58.29
C LEU A 202 -1.90 22.75 58.99
N LYS A 203 -2.06 22.28 60.23
CA LYS A 203 -3.15 22.69 61.12
C LYS A 203 -2.57 23.30 62.38
N VAL A 204 -3.20 24.37 62.87
CA VAL A 204 -2.79 25.06 64.09
C VAL A 204 -3.89 24.89 65.14
N PHE A 205 -3.50 24.59 66.36
CA PHE A 205 -4.43 24.45 67.47
C PHE A 205 -4.80 25.82 68.04
N ASP A 206 -6.09 26.08 68.14
CA ASP A 206 -6.67 27.22 68.87
C ASP A 206 -7.38 26.66 70.11
N GLY A 207 -6.68 26.64 71.24
CA GLY A 207 -7.10 25.87 72.41
C GLY A 207 -6.96 24.37 72.18
N VAL A 208 -8.09 23.66 72.07
CA VAL A 208 -8.14 22.20 71.91
C VAL A 208 -8.46 21.75 70.48
N GLU A 209 -8.92 22.67 69.63
CA GLU A 209 -9.35 22.36 68.27
C GLU A 209 -8.26 22.71 67.26
N ALA A 210 -8.02 21.80 66.32
CA ALA A 210 -7.09 21.99 65.21
C ALA A 210 -7.83 22.61 64.00
N HIS A 211 -7.32 23.73 63.49
CA HIS A 211 -7.90 24.40 62.34
C HIS A 211 -6.89 24.54 61.20
N SER A 212 -7.40 24.52 59.98
CA SER A 212 -6.62 24.85 58.78
C SER A 212 -6.35 26.36 58.72
N LEU A 213 -5.30 26.74 57.97
CA LEU A 213 -4.78 28.12 57.92
C LEU A 213 -5.80 29.15 57.41
N ASP A 214 -6.76 28.73 56.58
CA ASP A 214 -7.83 29.55 56.01
C ASP A 214 -8.78 30.16 57.05
N ARG A 215 -8.84 29.59 58.26
CA ARG A 215 -9.65 30.15 59.36
C ARG A 215 -9.02 31.39 59.99
N PHE A 216 -7.70 31.51 59.92
CA PHE A 216 -6.96 32.52 60.66
C PHE A 216 -6.86 33.84 59.90
N SER A 217 -6.62 34.93 60.62
CA SER A 217 -6.39 36.23 59.98
C SER A 217 -5.12 36.20 59.11
N GLY A 218 -5.03 37.10 58.12
CA GLY A 218 -3.84 37.22 57.28
C GLY A 218 -2.56 37.41 58.10
N GLY A 219 -2.63 38.22 59.17
CA GLY A 219 -1.49 38.39 60.07
C GLY A 219 -1.12 37.12 60.84
N GLU A 220 -2.08 36.33 61.31
CA GLU A 220 -1.79 35.05 61.95
C GLU A 220 -1.18 34.05 60.96
N ALA A 221 -1.72 33.99 59.75
CA ALA A 221 -1.18 33.14 58.68
C ALA A 221 0.28 33.50 58.34
N ASP A 222 0.64 34.79 58.35
CA ASP A 222 2.02 35.21 58.11
C ASP A 222 2.97 34.83 59.25
N ALA A 223 2.54 34.95 60.50
CA ALA A 223 3.32 34.46 61.64
C ALA A 223 3.52 32.94 61.58
N PHE A 224 2.50 32.20 61.13
CA PHE A 224 2.56 30.75 60.96
C PHE A 224 3.53 30.35 59.84
N SER A 225 3.46 31.06 58.70
CA SER A 225 4.36 30.90 57.57
C SER A 225 5.81 31.18 57.97
N LEU A 226 6.06 32.26 58.71
CA LEU A 226 7.38 32.61 59.23
C LEU A 226 7.91 31.50 60.16
N ALA A 227 7.12 31.06 61.14
CA ALA A 227 7.48 29.98 62.06
C ALA A 227 7.86 28.69 61.32
N LEU A 228 7.09 28.32 60.30
CA LEU A 228 7.34 27.12 59.49
C LEU A 228 8.63 27.26 58.68
N ARG A 229 8.81 28.36 57.93
CA ARG A 229 10.01 28.61 57.11
C ARG A 229 11.28 28.51 57.93
N LEU A 230 11.28 29.18 59.08
CA LEU A 230 12.39 29.16 60.02
C LEU A 230 12.67 27.75 60.58
N SER A 231 11.63 26.95 60.79
CA SER A 231 11.76 25.56 61.25
C SER A 231 12.34 24.65 60.16
N ILE A 232 11.96 24.87 58.89
CA ILE A 232 12.55 24.18 57.75
C ILE A 232 14.03 24.53 57.63
N SER A 233 14.39 25.82 57.68
CA SER A 233 15.79 26.25 57.63
C SER A 233 16.62 25.62 58.73
N GLN A 234 16.08 25.54 59.96
CA GLN A 234 16.76 24.89 61.07
C GLN A 234 17.04 23.41 60.80
N LEU A 235 16.01 22.69 60.35
CA LEU A 235 16.10 21.25 60.09
C LEU A 235 17.11 20.95 58.98
N LEU A 236 17.18 21.81 57.95
CA LEU A 236 18.17 21.71 56.87
C LEU A 236 19.59 21.97 57.37
N SER A 237 19.79 23.02 58.17
CA SER A 237 21.10 23.34 58.76
C SER A 237 21.61 22.21 59.66
N GLU A 238 20.77 21.70 60.56
CA GLU A 238 21.10 20.57 61.46
C GLU A 238 21.51 19.32 60.68
N ARG A 239 20.81 19.01 59.58
CA ARG A 239 21.16 17.88 58.70
C ARG A 239 22.45 18.08 57.93
N ALA A 240 22.77 19.32 57.56
CA ALA A 240 24.03 19.66 56.91
C ALA A 240 25.22 19.70 57.90
N GLY A 241 24.98 19.54 59.21
CA GLY A 241 26.00 19.68 60.24
C GLY A 241 26.46 21.12 60.43
N THR A 242 25.62 22.08 60.07
CA THR A 242 25.89 23.52 60.15
C THR A 242 24.88 24.18 61.08
N GLU A 243 25.26 25.30 61.69
CA GLU A 243 24.30 26.16 62.38
C GLU A 243 23.62 27.09 61.38
N MET A 244 22.38 27.49 61.66
CA MET A 244 21.80 28.63 60.94
C MET A 244 22.59 29.88 61.35
N GLY A 245 23.22 30.54 60.37
CA GLY A 245 24.07 31.71 60.62
C GLY A 245 23.44 33.04 60.23
N LEU A 246 22.52 33.06 59.27
CA LEU A 246 21.88 34.27 58.76
C LEU A 246 20.45 33.98 58.31
N VAL A 247 19.51 34.83 58.73
CA VAL A 247 18.13 34.87 58.25
C VAL A 247 17.86 36.27 57.70
N VAL A 248 17.39 36.36 56.46
CA VAL A 248 16.92 37.61 55.85
C VAL A 248 15.41 37.53 55.69
N LEU A 249 14.70 38.51 56.25
CA LEU A 249 13.25 38.60 56.25
C LEU A 249 12.85 39.87 55.50
N ASP A 250 12.14 39.70 54.40
CA ASP A 250 11.69 40.80 53.54
C ASP A 250 10.19 41.00 53.70
N GLU A 251 9.81 42.19 54.20
CA GLU A 251 8.42 42.65 54.35
C GLU A 251 7.48 41.69 55.12
N VAL A 252 8.04 40.95 56.09
CA VAL A 252 7.29 39.93 56.84
C VAL A 252 6.30 40.49 57.88
N LEU A 253 6.24 41.82 58.03
CA LEU A 253 5.43 42.51 59.04
C LEU A 253 4.26 43.32 58.45
N GLY A 254 4.16 43.44 57.12
CA GLY A 254 3.23 44.37 56.43
C GLY A 254 1.74 44.15 56.69
N SER A 255 1.34 42.94 57.09
CA SER A 255 -0.05 42.55 57.35
C SER A 255 -0.47 42.62 58.82
N GLN A 256 0.45 42.99 59.71
CA GLN A 256 0.26 42.94 61.17
C GLN A 256 -0.15 44.30 61.74
N ASP A 257 -0.95 44.30 62.81
CA ASP A 257 -1.16 45.48 63.64
C ASP A 257 0.10 45.81 64.49
N GLU A 258 0.24 47.05 64.96
CA GLU A 258 1.43 47.52 65.70
C GLU A 258 1.78 46.63 66.91
N LEU A 259 0.75 46.15 67.62
CA LEU A 259 0.93 45.32 68.81
C LEU A 259 1.47 43.93 68.44
N ARG A 260 1.02 43.37 67.31
CA ARG A 260 1.56 42.12 66.76
C ARG A 260 2.94 42.29 66.13
N GLN A 261 3.20 43.38 65.42
CA GLN A 261 4.53 43.69 64.89
C GLN A 261 5.57 43.65 66.01
N ARG A 262 5.26 44.33 67.13
CA ARG A 262 6.12 44.32 68.31
C ARG A 262 6.35 42.91 68.87
N ARG A 263 5.30 42.09 68.99
CA ARG A 263 5.43 40.70 69.47
C ARG A 263 6.29 39.83 68.54
N VAL A 264 6.13 40.00 67.23
CA VAL A 264 6.95 39.30 66.23
C VAL A 264 8.40 39.75 66.34
N LEU A 265 8.68 41.05 66.48
CA LEU A 265 10.04 41.58 66.68
C LEU A 265 10.70 41.04 67.95
N GLU A 266 10.00 41.06 69.09
CA GLU A 266 10.50 40.47 70.34
C GLU A 266 10.75 38.96 70.19
N GLY A 267 9.90 38.26 69.43
CA GLY A 267 10.09 36.86 69.06
C GLY A 267 11.32 36.63 68.19
N LEU A 268 11.54 37.49 67.18
CA LEU A 268 12.70 37.47 66.30
C LEU A 268 14.00 37.76 67.06
N GLU A 269 13.98 38.68 68.03
CA GLU A 269 15.12 38.98 68.88
C GLU A 269 15.49 37.78 69.77
N ARG A 270 14.49 37.15 70.40
CA ARG A 270 14.71 35.89 71.15
C ARG A 270 15.28 34.80 70.26
N MET A 271 14.82 34.75 69.01
CA MET A 271 15.25 33.77 68.03
C MET A 271 16.64 34.05 67.48
N ALA A 272 17.06 35.31 67.31
CA ALA A 272 18.39 35.71 66.85
C ALA A 272 19.49 35.02 67.66
N ARG A 273 19.27 34.84 68.97
CA ARG A 273 20.16 34.08 69.87
C ARG A 273 20.41 32.63 69.45
N SER A 274 19.49 32.03 68.68
CA SER A 274 19.54 30.65 68.21
C SER A 274 19.87 30.51 66.72
N VAL A 275 19.83 31.60 65.94
CA VAL A 275 19.99 31.57 64.47
C VAL A 275 21.13 32.47 63.97
N GLY A 276 21.92 33.03 64.88
CA GLY A 276 23.03 33.93 64.57
C GLY A 276 22.56 35.35 64.28
N GLN A 277 22.42 35.69 63.00
CA GLN A 277 22.05 37.03 62.54
C GLN A 277 20.67 37.04 61.89
N VAL A 278 19.86 38.06 62.20
CA VAL A 278 18.58 38.32 61.53
C VAL A 278 18.64 39.70 60.89
N ILE A 279 18.39 39.78 59.59
CA ILE A 279 18.23 41.03 58.85
C ILE A 279 16.75 41.16 58.49
N LEU A 280 16.13 42.26 58.89
CA LEU A 280 14.75 42.59 58.56
C LEU A 280 14.74 43.77 57.58
N VAL A 281 14.09 43.58 56.44
CA VAL A 281 13.79 44.63 55.46
C VAL A 281 12.32 44.97 55.59
N THR A 282 12.01 46.24 55.84
CA THR A 282 10.64 46.70 56.07
C THR A 282 10.54 48.20 55.78
N HIS A 283 9.41 48.61 55.21
CA HIS A 283 9.03 50.01 55.02
C HIS A 283 8.27 50.60 56.24
N ILE A 284 8.02 49.80 57.28
CA ILE A 284 7.25 50.21 58.46
C ILE A 284 8.13 51.00 59.41
N GLU A 285 7.81 52.28 59.64
CA GLU A 285 8.63 53.14 60.50
C GLU A 285 8.49 52.84 62.00
N SER A 286 7.32 52.39 62.46
CA SER A 286 7.04 52.14 63.88
C SER A 286 7.91 51.05 64.51
N VAL A 287 8.57 50.22 63.69
CA VAL A 287 9.45 49.14 64.16
C VAL A 287 10.88 49.62 64.47
N LYS A 288 11.26 50.82 63.99
CA LYS A 288 12.63 51.37 64.12
C LYS A 288 13.05 51.44 65.60
N ASP A 289 12.17 51.91 66.48
CA ASP A 289 12.43 52.09 67.92
C ASP A 289 12.56 50.77 68.71
N HIS A 290 12.24 49.64 68.08
CA HIS A 290 12.24 48.31 68.71
C HIS A 290 13.43 47.45 68.30
N LEU A 291 14.32 47.96 67.45
CA LEU A 291 15.45 47.22 66.91
C LEU A 291 16.79 47.78 67.43
N PRO A 292 17.77 46.91 67.72
CA PRO A 292 19.06 47.35 68.25
C PRO A 292 19.95 48.05 67.20
N HIS A 293 19.73 47.74 65.92
CA HIS A 293 20.47 48.30 64.79
C HIS A 293 19.50 48.59 63.65
N VAL A 294 19.46 49.83 63.18
CA VAL A 294 18.56 50.25 62.11
C VAL A 294 19.34 50.96 61.02
N TRP A 295 19.24 50.44 59.80
CA TRP A 295 19.88 51.02 58.63
C TRP A 295 18.78 51.51 57.67
N GLU A 296 18.80 52.80 57.36
CA GLU A 296 17.85 53.45 56.46
C GLU A 296 18.42 53.56 55.05
N LEU A 297 17.61 53.17 54.06
CA LEU A 297 17.91 53.33 52.64
C LEU A 297 17.40 54.70 52.18
N VAL A 298 18.30 55.59 51.76
CA VAL A 298 17.96 56.92 51.26
C VAL A 298 18.35 57.03 49.78
N LEU A 299 17.45 57.54 48.95
CA LEU A 299 17.76 57.88 47.56
C LEU A 299 18.41 59.27 47.54
N ASP A 300 19.69 59.33 47.15
CA ASP A 300 20.45 60.57 46.97
C ASP A 300 20.54 60.92 45.48
N GLU A 301 20.21 62.16 45.12
CA GLU A 301 20.12 62.61 43.72
C GLU A 301 21.47 62.55 42.97
N GLU A 302 22.60 62.65 43.69
CA GLU A 302 23.94 62.64 43.09
C GLU A 302 24.64 61.28 43.22
N ARG A 303 24.39 60.55 44.32
CA ARG A 303 25.11 59.32 44.68
C ARG A 303 24.30 58.04 44.47
N GLY A 304 23.01 58.16 44.11
CA GLY A 304 22.10 57.02 44.00
C GLY A 304 21.65 56.52 45.38
N THR A 305 21.41 55.22 45.52
CA THR A 305 20.94 54.64 46.78
C THR A 305 22.07 54.56 47.80
N VAL A 306 21.91 55.24 48.94
CA VAL A 306 22.87 55.25 50.06
C VAL A 306 22.23 54.67 51.32
N LEU A 307 23.05 53.98 52.10
CA LEU A 307 22.67 53.42 53.38
C LEU A 307 23.13 54.34 54.52
N ARG A 308 22.26 54.61 55.49
CA ARG A 308 22.57 55.43 56.67
C ARG A 308 22.19 54.66 57.93
N GLU A 309 23.08 54.61 58.91
CA GLU A 309 22.79 54.05 60.23
C GLU A 309 22.05 55.09 61.08
N LEU A 310 20.96 54.68 61.73
CA LEU A 310 20.12 55.50 62.61
C LEU A 310 20.45 55.26 64.09
#